data_AF-R6VF07-F1
#
_entry.id   AF-R6VF07-F1
#
_cell.length_a   1.000
_cell.length_b   1.000
_cell.length_c   1.000
_cell.angle_alpha   90.00
_cell.angle_beta   90.00
_cell.angle_gamma   90.00
#
_symmetry.space_group_name_H-M   'P 1'
#
loop_
_entity.id
_entity.type
_entity.pdbx_description
1 polymer ?
#
loop_
_entity_poly.entity_id
_entity_poly.type
_entity_poly.pdbx_seq_one_letter_code
_entity_poly.pdbx_strand_id
1 'polypeptide(L)'
;MVVPTEVPTKAPAETTAPVQKPVVVPTEASAQPAFDLKKPAITKLTKRKKSFKIRWAKVKNASGYELQYSTSSKFTKKTTKTVKVKGNTKFAKTVKKLKAKKKYYVRVRAYKDGKAVTVYTKWSKAKAVKTK
;
A
#
# COMPACT_ATOMS: atom_id res chain seq x y z
N MET A 1 49.47 -25.43 -34.23
CA MET A 1 50.19 -25.48 -32.93
C MET A 1 50.32 -24.03 -32.49
N VAL A 2 49.83 -23.52 -31.37
CA VAL A 2 49.50 -24.05 -30.04
C VAL A 2 48.50 -23.07 -29.36
N VAL A 3 47.85 -23.56 -28.32
CA VAL A 3 46.74 -23.08 -27.48
C VAL A 3 46.69 -21.60 -27.02
N PRO A 4 45.48 -21.11 -26.60
CA PRO A 4 45.20 -19.77 -26.11
C PRO A 4 45.23 -19.63 -24.57
N THR A 5 45.57 -18.44 -24.07
CA THR A 5 45.28 -17.90 -22.70
C THR A 5 45.70 -16.41 -22.74
N GLU A 6 44.90 -15.40 -22.38
CA GLU A 6 44.24 -15.19 -21.08
C GLU A 6 42.86 -14.46 -21.16
N VAL A 7 42.02 -14.74 -20.17
CA VAL A 7 40.82 -13.99 -19.71
C VAL A 7 41.25 -12.68 -18.97
N PRO A 8 40.37 -11.69 -18.64
CA PRO A 8 38.92 -11.75 -18.55
C PRO A 8 38.12 -10.56 -19.12
N THR A 9 36.86 -10.89 -19.42
CA THR A 9 35.66 -10.07 -19.49
C THR A 9 35.76 -8.68 -18.85
N LYS A 10 35.86 -7.65 -19.69
CA LYS A 10 35.39 -6.31 -19.36
C LYS A 10 34.42 -5.87 -20.45
N ALA A 11 33.13 -6.09 -20.20
CA ALA A 11 32.07 -5.51 -20.99
C ALA A 11 31.75 -4.12 -20.42
N PRO A 12 31.87 -3.02 -21.19
CA PRO A 12 31.32 -1.73 -20.82
C PRO A 12 29.98 -1.47 -21.53
N ALA A 13 29.00 -1.06 -20.71
CA ALA A 13 27.81 -0.25 -21.02
C ALA A 13 26.73 -0.88 -21.95
N GLU A 14 25.42 -0.83 -21.70
CA GLU A 14 24.55 0.07 -20.93
C GLU A 14 23.28 -0.65 -20.42
N THR A 15 22.76 -0.25 -19.25
CA THR A 15 21.34 0.16 -19.02
C THR A 15 21.01 0.16 -17.51
N THR A 16 20.79 1.37 -16.98
CA THR A 16 19.76 1.82 -16.00
C THR A 16 19.28 0.81 -14.94
N ALA A 17 19.22 1.07 -13.62
CA ALA A 17 19.22 2.27 -12.79
C ALA A 17 19.40 1.85 -11.29
N PRO A 18 19.74 2.77 -10.36
CA PRO A 18 20.60 2.47 -9.20
C PRO A 18 19.91 2.29 -7.84
N VAL A 19 20.68 1.67 -6.94
CA VAL A 19 20.53 1.48 -5.48
C VAL A 19 20.29 2.80 -4.73
N GLN A 20 19.45 2.80 -3.67
CA GLN A 20 19.72 3.52 -2.41
C GLN A 20 18.72 3.25 -1.28
N LYS A 21 19.25 2.93 -0.10
CA LYS A 21 18.73 3.32 1.22
C LYS A 21 19.86 4.08 1.91
N PRO A 22 19.60 5.27 2.43
CA PRO A 22 19.63 5.42 3.88
C PRO A 22 18.34 6.07 4.43
N VAL A 23 18.27 6.15 5.75
CA VAL A 23 17.16 6.61 6.58
C VAL A 23 16.81 8.08 6.32
N VAL A 24 15.56 8.35 5.89
CA VAL A 24 14.84 9.60 6.15
C VAL A 24 13.39 9.26 6.53
N VAL A 25 13.14 9.16 7.83
CA VAL A 25 11.87 9.59 8.41
C VAL A 25 12.25 10.84 9.19
N PRO A 26 11.77 12.03 8.78
CA PRO A 26 10.55 12.57 9.39
C PRO A 26 9.67 13.28 8.32
N THR A 27 8.35 13.11 8.36
CA THR A 27 7.42 14.19 8.77
C THR A 27 7.37 15.38 7.79
N GLU A 28 6.17 15.56 7.20
CA GLU A 28 5.64 16.82 6.65
C GLU A 28 5.92 17.21 5.18
N ALA A 29 4.91 17.84 4.57
CA ALA A 29 4.96 18.69 3.37
C ALA A 29 5.23 18.05 1.98
N SER A 30 4.30 17.22 1.48
CA SER A 30 3.70 17.60 0.19
C SER A 30 2.28 18.01 0.53
N ALA A 31 2.13 19.30 0.86
CA ALA A 31 0.86 19.96 1.10
C ALA A 31 0.08 20.04 -0.23
N GLN A 32 -0.35 18.89 -0.71
CA GLN A 32 -1.50 18.85 -1.60
C GLN A 32 -2.70 19.16 -0.72
N PRO A 33 -3.62 20.04 -1.18
CA PRO A 33 -4.66 20.62 -0.35
C PRO A 33 -5.33 19.51 0.44
N ALA A 34 -5.10 19.48 1.75
CA ALA A 34 -5.51 18.39 2.62
C ALA A 34 -7.02 18.30 2.51
N PHE A 35 -7.47 17.34 1.71
CA PHE A 35 -8.88 17.13 1.41
C PHE A 35 -9.66 17.18 2.73
N ASP A 36 -10.53 18.17 2.86
CA ASP A 36 -11.07 18.66 4.11
C ASP A 36 -11.46 17.51 5.09
N LEU A 37 -10.60 17.40 6.10
CA LEU A 37 -10.70 16.86 7.45
C LEU A 37 -11.16 15.42 7.76
N LYS A 38 -11.84 14.65 6.89
CA LYS A 38 -12.35 13.32 7.30
C LYS A 38 -11.54 12.14 6.72
N LYS A 39 -10.59 11.62 7.50
CA LYS A 39 -9.95 10.32 7.19
C LYS A 39 -10.98 9.19 7.21
N PRO A 40 -10.91 8.22 6.28
CA PRO A 40 -11.80 7.06 6.34
C PRO A 40 -11.54 6.27 7.61
N ALA A 41 -12.59 5.95 8.37
CA ALA A 41 -12.49 5.11 9.56
C ALA A 41 -12.90 3.68 9.21
N ILE A 42 -12.12 2.68 9.63
CA ILE A 42 -12.52 1.27 9.47
C ILE A 42 -13.65 0.99 10.47
N THR A 43 -14.87 0.79 9.97
CA THR A 43 -16.09 0.62 10.78
C THR A 43 -16.32 -0.83 11.17
N LYS A 44 -16.06 -1.76 10.26
CA LYS A 44 -16.27 -3.19 10.52
C LYS A 44 -15.17 -4.00 9.86
N LEU A 45 -14.71 -5.02 10.57
CA LEU A 45 -13.81 -5.99 10.00
C LEU A 45 -14.25 -7.39 10.36
N THR A 46 -14.57 -8.17 9.34
CA THR A 46 -15.07 -9.53 9.46
C THR A 46 -13.99 -10.49 8.99
N LYS A 47 -13.49 -11.34 9.90
CA LYS A 47 -12.62 -12.47 9.56
C LYS A 47 -13.42 -13.52 8.78
N ARG A 48 -12.80 -14.11 7.76
CA ARG A 48 -13.34 -15.23 6.97
C ARG A 48 -12.24 -16.30 6.78
N LYS A 49 -12.61 -17.45 6.20
CA LYS A 49 -11.66 -18.52 5.86
C LYS A 49 -10.72 -18.04 4.76
N LYS A 50 -9.40 -18.03 5.01
CA LYS A 50 -8.37 -17.53 4.05
C LYS A 50 -8.66 -16.12 3.47
N SER A 51 -9.44 -15.30 4.18
CA SER A 51 -9.93 -14.00 3.69
C SER A 51 -10.41 -13.10 4.82
N PHE A 52 -10.56 -11.80 4.57
CA PHE A 52 -11.29 -10.90 5.46
C PHE A 52 -12.12 -9.91 4.64
N LYS A 53 -13.26 -9.50 5.20
CA LYS A 53 -14.06 -8.39 4.69
C LYS A 53 -13.81 -7.18 5.56
N ILE A 54 -13.44 -6.07 4.95
CA ILE A 54 -13.28 -4.79 5.61
C ILE A 54 -14.34 -3.82 5.09
N ARG A 55 -14.91 -3.05 6.01
CA ARG A 55 -15.80 -1.92 5.74
C ARG A 55 -15.21 -0.68 6.38
N TRP A 56 -15.36 0.45 5.71
CA TRP A 56 -14.91 1.75 6.18
C TRP A 56 -16.01 2.78 6.00
N ALA A 57 -15.89 3.90 6.71
CA ALA A 57 -16.76 5.04 6.57
C ALA A 57 -16.47 5.73 5.23
N LYS A 58 -17.54 6.15 4.56
CA LYS A 58 -17.42 6.93 3.32
C LYS A 58 -16.84 8.30 3.65
N VAL A 59 -15.93 8.75 2.80
CA VAL A 59 -15.40 10.12 2.81
C VAL A 59 -16.17 10.89 1.75
N LYS A 60 -16.87 11.95 2.17
CA LYS A 60 -17.58 12.83 1.23
C LYS A 60 -16.56 13.37 0.23
N ASN A 61 -16.89 13.39 -1.06
CA ASN A 61 -16.10 14.03 -2.11
C ASN A 61 -14.72 13.36 -2.41
N ALA A 62 -14.51 12.10 -1.97
CA ALA A 62 -13.41 11.23 -2.42
C ALA A 62 -13.69 10.58 -3.79
N SER A 63 -12.66 10.33 -4.62
CA SER A 63 -12.80 9.59 -5.89
C SER A 63 -12.71 8.07 -5.68
N GLY A 64 -11.97 7.64 -4.66
CA GLY A 64 -11.85 6.23 -4.29
C GLY A 64 -11.08 6.04 -2.99
N TYR A 65 -10.73 4.79 -2.73
CA TYR A 65 -10.02 4.37 -1.52
C TYR A 65 -8.82 3.51 -1.86
N GLU A 66 -7.80 3.60 -1.01
CA GLU A 66 -6.65 2.74 -1.06
C GLU A 66 -6.57 1.96 0.25
N LEU A 67 -6.72 0.65 0.13
CA LEU A 67 -6.64 -0.29 1.22
C LEU A 67 -5.25 -0.89 1.26
N GLN A 68 -4.57 -0.77 2.38
CA GLN A 68 -3.30 -1.40 2.59
C GLN A 68 -3.38 -2.44 3.70
N TYR A 69 -2.77 -3.60 3.48
CA TYR A 69 -2.72 -4.67 4.46
C TYR A 69 -1.34 -5.31 4.52
N SER A 70 -0.93 -5.69 5.73
CA SER A 70 0.40 -6.26 5.98
C SER A 70 0.35 -7.29 7.11
N THR A 71 1.29 -8.21 7.15
CA THR A 71 1.50 -9.07 8.32
C THR A 71 2.34 -8.39 9.40
N SER A 72 2.98 -7.26 9.09
CA SER A 72 3.75 -6.45 10.04
C SER A 72 2.98 -5.19 10.43
N SER A 73 2.98 -4.84 11.72
CA SER A 73 2.39 -3.59 12.22
C SER A 73 3.11 -2.35 11.69
N LYS A 74 4.39 -2.50 11.32
CA LYS A 74 5.22 -1.45 10.71
C LYS A 74 4.97 -1.25 9.21
N PHE A 75 4.08 -2.02 8.59
CA PHE A 75 3.80 -1.97 7.15
C PHE A 75 5.08 -1.97 6.29
N THR A 76 5.97 -2.94 6.53
CA THR A 76 7.22 -3.07 5.76
C THR A 76 6.92 -3.37 4.29
N LYS A 77 7.62 -2.70 3.36
CA LYS A 77 7.37 -2.81 1.90
C LYS A 77 7.27 -4.27 1.40
N LYS A 78 8.10 -5.17 1.95
CA LYS A 78 8.12 -6.61 1.59
C LYS A 78 6.83 -7.37 1.94
N THR A 79 6.14 -6.99 3.00
CA THR A 79 4.95 -7.72 3.51
C THR A 79 3.65 -6.97 3.29
N THR A 80 3.75 -5.76 2.75
CA THR A 80 2.63 -4.83 2.60
C THR A 80 2.06 -4.93 1.20
N LYS A 81 0.76 -5.13 1.14
CA LYS A 81 0.00 -5.19 -0.10
C LYS A 81 -1.00 -4.04 -0.11
N THR A 82 -1.10 -3.39 -1.25
CA THR A 82 -2.00 -2.26 -1.47
C THR A 82 -3.05 -2.65 -2.50
N VAL A 83 -4.30 -2.27 -2.25
CA VAL A 83 -5.46 -2.53 -3.09
C VAL A 83 -6.16 -1.21 -3.31
N LYS A 84 -6.10 -0.73 -4.55
CA LYS A 84 -6.84 0.47 -4.96
C LYS A 84 -8.29 0.08 -5.27
N VAL A 85 -9.21 0.86 -4.74
CA VAL A 85 -10.66 0.69 -4.89
C VAL A 85 -11.19 1.95 -5.54
N LYS A 86 -11.47 1.88 -6.84
CA LYS A 86 -12.04 3.00 -7.59
C LYS A 86 -13.54 3.11 -7.30
N GLY A 87 -13.99 4.34 -7.01
CA GLY A 87 -15.38 4.67 -6.73
C GLY A 87 -15.64 4.96 -5.25
N ASN A 88 -16.24 6.12 -4.98
CA ASN A 88 -16.61 6.57 -3.64
C ASN A 88 -17.73 5.71 -3.00
N THR A 89 -18.61 5.14 -3.83
CA THR A 89 -19.71 4.30 -3.37
C THR A 89 -19.23 2.97 -2.78
N LYS A 90 -17.97 2.59 -3.01
CA LYS A 90 -17.36 1.36 -2.51
C LYS A 90 -16.79 1.60 -1.11
N PHE A 91 -17.60 1.29 -0.10
CA PHE A 91 -17.23 1.38 1.33
C PHE A 91 -16.85 0.02 1.95
N ALA A 92 -16.71 -1.01 1.11
CA ALA A 92 -16.41 -2.37 1.55
C ALA A 92 -15.53 -3.09 0.53
N LYS A 93 -14.60 -3.92 1.02
CA LYS A 93 -13.81 -4.83 0.18
C LYS A 93 -13.57 -6.14 0.89
N THR A 94 -13.58 -7.22 0.12
CA THR A 94 -13.14 -8.53 0.59
C THR A 94 -11.77 -8.82 0.02
N VAL A 95 -10.80 -9.03 0.90
CA VAL A 95 -9.45 -9.47 0.53
C VAL A 95 -9.44 -10.99 0.65
N LYS A 96 -9.27 -11.67 -0.48
CA LYS A 96 -9.19 -13.14 -0.59
C LYS A 96 -7.74 -13.60 -0.69
N LYS A 97 -7.51 -14.92 -0.71
CA LYS A 97 -6.19 -15.54 -0.95
C LYS A 97 -5.15 -15.14 0.11
N LEU A 98 -5.59 -15.10 1.38
CA LEU A 98 -4.75 -14.85 2.54
C LEU A 98 -4.39 -16.15 3.24
N LYS A 99 -3.27 -16.13 3.98
CA LYS A 99 -2.89 -17.28 4.83
C LYS A 99 -3.88 -17.39 5.98
N ALA A 100 -4.35 -18.61 6.27
CA ALA A 100 -5.23 -18.90 7.40
C ALA A 100 -4.48 -18.78 8.73
N LYS A 101 -5.20 -18.55 9.83
CA LYS A 101 -4.66 -18.42 11.21
C LYS A 101 -3.58 -17.33 11.39
N LYS A 102 -3.41 -16.42 10.42
CA LYS A 102 -2.40 -15.36 10.44
C LYS A 102 -3.02 -14.02 10.83
N LYS A 103 -2.28 -13.20 11.59
CA LYS A 103 -2.67 -11.83 11.92
C LYS A 103 -2.27 -10.88 10.79
N TYR A 104 -3.20 -10.05 10.36
CA TYR A 104 -3.02 -9.02 9.34
C TYR A 104 -3.42 -7.66 9.92
N TYR A 105 -2.61 -6.65 9.67
CA TYR A 105 -2.88 -5.26 9.95
C TYR A 105 -3.40 -4.61 8.69
N VAL A 106 -4.46 -3.82 8.80
CA VAL A 106 -5.11 -3.14 7.70
C VAL A 106 -5.25 -1.66 8.01
N ARG A 107 -5.07 -0.83 7.01
CA ARG A 107 -5.36 0.61 7.04
C ARG A 107 -5.97 1.02 5.70
N VAL A 108 -6.75 2.08 5.71
CA VAL A 108 -7.38 2.62 4.50
C VAL A 108 -7.12 4.12 4.44
N ARG A 109 -6.93 4.65 3.25
CA ARG A 109 -6.93 6.11 2.98
C ARG A 109 -7.86 6.39 1.81
N ALA A 110 -8.41 7.59 1.76
CA ALA A 110 -9.17 8.04 0.61
C ALA A 110 -8.23 8.79 -0.33
N TYR A 111 -8.51 8.70 -1.63
CA TYR A 111 -7.83 9.48 -2.64
C TYR A 111 -8.86 10.19 -3.51
N LYS A 112 -8.51 11.39 -3.96
CA LYS A 112 -9.28 12.17 -4.89
C LYS A 112 -8.39 12.52 -6.07
N ASP A 113 -8.66 11.90 -7.21
CA ASP A 113 -8.05 12.31 -8.47
C ASP A 113 -8.63 13.69 -8.84
N GLY A 114 -7.82 14.74 -8.76
CA GLY A 114 -8.12 16.04 -9.36
C GLY A 114 -7.65 16.08 -10.82
N LYS A 115 -8.04 17.13 -11.55
CA LYS A 115 -7.63 17.32 -12.96
C LYS A 115 -6.10 17.39 -13.14
N ALA A 116 -5.37 17.91 -12.15
CA ALA A 116 -3.91 18.07 -12.19
C ALA A 116 -3.16 17.27 -11.11
N VAL A 117 -3.77 17.09 -9.92
CA VAL A 117 -3.10 16.47 -8.76
C VAL A 117 -4.05 15.50 -8.06
N THR A 118 -3.55 14.31 -7.71
CA THR A 118 -4.29 13.35 -6.88
C THR A 118 -4.01 13.58 -5.42
N VAL A 119 -4.99 14.09 -4.68
CA VAL A 119 -4.89 14.36 -3.25
C VAL A 119 -5.18 13.08 -2.45
N TYR A 120 -4.41 12.84 -1.40
CA TYR A 120 -4.61 11.70 -0.48
C TYR A 120 -4.93 12.19 0.94
N THR A 121 -5.81 11.47 1.63
CA THR A 121 -6.04 11.71 3.07
C THR A 121 -4.95 11.05 3.91
N LYS A 122 -4.84 11.48 5.18
CA LYS A 122 -4.13 10.70 6.21
C LYS A 122 -4.68 9.27 6.28
N TRP A 123 -3.80 8.31 6.59
CA TRP A 123 -4.18 6.91 6.80
C TRP A 123 -5.17 6.78 7.98
N SER A 124 -6.08 5.83 7.87
CA SER A 124 -6.96 5.42 8.97
C SER A 124 -6.16 4.83 10.12
N LYS A 125 -6.79 4.77 11.30
CA LYS A 125 -6.28 3.94 12.39
C LYS A 125 -6.15 2.50 11.91
N ALA A 126 -4.97 1.92 12.06
CA ALA A 126 -4.73 0.54 11.65
C ALA A 126 -5.56 -0.40 12.54
N LYS A 127 -6.24 -1.37 11.94
CA LYS A 127 -6.97 -2.44 12.63
C LYS A 127 -6.30 -3.76 12.35
N ALA A 128 -6.34 -4.69 13.29
CA ALA A 128 -5.80 -6.02 13.10
C ALA A 128 -6.92 -7.05 12.96
N VAL A 129 -6.69 -8.08 12.15
CA VAL A 129 -7.59 -9.21 11.95
C VAL A 129 -6.83 -10.52 11.92
N LYS A 130 -7.35 -11.54 12.60
CA LYS A 130 -6.88 -12.92 12.48
C LYS A 130 -7.80 -13.68 11.53
N THR A 131 -7.25 -14.18 10.42
CA THR A 131 -7.98 -15.01 9.46
C THR A 131 -8.30 -16.38 10.08
N LYS A 132 -9.43 -16.97 9.68
CA LYS A 132 -9.81 -18.34 10.07
C LYS A 132 -9.26 -19.36 9.07
#